data_AF-A0A4R4M6G6-F1
#
_entry.id   AF-A0A4R4M6G6-F1
#
_cell.length_a   1.000
_cell.length_b   1.000
_cell.length_c   1.000
_cell.angle_alpha   90.00
_cell.angle_beta   90.00
_cell.angle_gamma   90.00
#
_symmetry.space_group_name_H-M   'P 1'
#
loop_
_entity.id
_entity.type
_entity.pdbx_description
1 polymer ?
#
loop_
_entity_poly.entity_id
_entity_poly.type
_entity_poly.pdbx_seq_one_letter_code
_entity_poly.pdbx_strand_id
1 'polypeptide(L)' 'MDLSNAVWRKARGTTENGGNCVEVASLPETVAIRDSKNPNGPKLFLSHNDFRHLTQILKNL' A
#
# COMPACT_ATOMS: atom_id res chain seq x y z
N MET A 1 9.87 4.97 12.12
CA MET A 1 8.54 5.61 11.94
C MET A 1 7.55 4.81 12.76
N ASP A 2 6.78 5.47 13.63
CA ASP A 2 5.70 4.81 14.38
C ASP A 2 4.46 4.69 13.47
N LEU A 3 3.88 3.49 13.41
CA LEU A 3 2.71 3.17 12.58
C LEU A 3 1.54 2.63 13.41
N SER A 4 1.62 2.75 14.74
CA SER A 4 0.60 2.25 15.66
C SER A 4 -0.78 2.86 15.40
N ASN A 5 -0.83 4.09 14.86
CA ASN A 5 -2.06 4.79 14.50
C ASN A 5 -2.38 4.77 13.00
N ALA A 6 -1.64 4.01 12.20
CA ALA A 6 -1.86 3.95 10.75
C ALA A 6 -3.18 3.24 10.43
N VAL A 7 -4.06 3.90 9.68
CA VAL A 7 -5.32 3.31 9.20
C VAL A 7 -5.06 2.62 7.86
N TRP A 8 -5.00 1.28 7.90
CA TRP A 8 -4.71 0.47 6.73
C TRP A 8 -5.95 0.19 5.89
N ARG A 9 -5.85 0.45 4.59
CA ARG A 9 -6.87 0.11 3.60
C ARG A 9 -6.37 -1.02 2.71
N LYS A 10 -7.06 -2.16 2.77
CA LYS A 10 -6.80 -3.32 1.91
C LYS A 10 -7.32 -3.06 0.49
N ALA A 11 -6.51 -3.41 -0.51
CA ALA A 11 -6.94 -3.37 -1.91
C ALA A 11 -8.09 -4.37 -2.15
N ARG A 12 -9.06 -3.97 -2.98
CA ARG A 12 -10.18 -4.81 -3.41
C ARG A 12 -9.98 -5.13 -4.89
N GLY A 13 -9.31 -6.25 -5.17
CA GLY A 13 -9.09 -6.77 -6.53
C GLY A 13 -9.56 -8.23 -6.58
N THR A 14 -10.43 -8.52 -7.54
CA THR A 14 -11.27 -9.72 -7.64
C THR A 14 -10.51 -11.04 -7.58
N THR A 15 -11.05 -11.95 -6.77
CA THR A 15 -10.62 -13.33 -6.56
C THR A 15 -11.22 -14.25 -7.62
N GLU A 16 -10.37 -15.03 -8.28
CA GLU A 16 -10.71 -16.44 -8.55
C GLU A 16 -9.65 -17.40 -7.99
N ASN A 17 -8.38 -16.97 -7.83
CA ASN A 17 -7.30 -17.83 -7.31
C ASN A 17 -6.33 -17.14 -6.32
N GLY A 18 -6.85 -16.57 -5.22
CA GLY A 18 -6.04 -16.40 -4.01
C GLY A 18 -4.85 -15.41 -4.07
N GLY A 19 -5.18 -14.12 -4.11
CA GLY A 19 -4.69 -13.19 -3.10
C GLY A 19 -3.22 -12.81 -3.15
N ASN A 20 -2.88 -11.74 -3.85
CA ASN A 20 -1.73 -10.89 -3.50
C ASN A 20 -2.29 -9.55 -3.06
N CYS A 21 -2.72 -9.49 -1.80
CA CYS A 21 -3.39 -8.32 -1.26
C CYS A 21 -2.35 -7.33 -0.70
N VAL A 22 -2.27 -6.15 -1.31
CA VAL A 22 -1.56 -5.00 -0.74
C VAL A 22 -2.49 -4.19 0.16
N GLU A 23 -1.92 -3.67 1.24
CA GLU A 23 -2.54 -2.68 2.13
C GLU A 23 -1.79 -1.36 2.02
N VAL A 24 -2.52 -0.26 2.03
CA VAL A 24 -1.96 1.09 1.99
C VAL A 24 -2.47 1.92 3.17
N ALA A 25 -1.61 2.75 3.75
CA ALA A 25 -1.99 3.73 4.76
C ALA A 25 -1.44 5.11 4.38
N SER A 26 -2.30 6.13 4.46
CA SER A 26 -1.87 7.52 4.30
C SER A 26 -1.36 8.01 5.66
N LEU A 27 -0.14 8.53 5.66
CA LEU A 27 0.53 9.17 6.79
C LEU A 27 0.76 10.65 6.45
N PRO A 28 1.08 11.52 7.42
CA PRO A 28 1.23 12.96 7.15
C PRO A 28 2.19 13.31 6.01
N GLU A 29 3.31 12.60 5.87
CA GLU A 29 4.34 12.91 4.88
C GLU A 29 4.45 11.86 3.76
N THR A 30 4.00 10.64 4.02
CA THR A 30 4.23 9.49 3.14
C THR A 30 2.99 8.60 3.00
N VAL A 31 3.03 7.73 2.00
CA VAL A 31 2.14 6.59 1.88
C VAL A 31 2.94 5.35 2.24
N ALA A 32 2.45 4.59 3.22
CA ALA A 32 3.01 3.29 3.58
C ALA A 32 2.27 2.18 2.82
N ILE A 33 3.03 1.24 2.27
CA ILE A 33 2.53 0.08 1.53
C ILE A 33 3.09 -1.18 2.19
N ARG A 34 2.25 -2.17 2.43
CA ARG A 34 2.66 -3.47 2.97
C ARG A 34 1.95 -4.63 2.30
N ASP A 35 2.57 -5.80 2.42
CA ASP A 35 1.90 -7.06 2.12
C ASP A 35 0.90 -7.40 3.23
N SER A 36 -0.36 -7.62 2.87
CA SER A 36 -1.40 -8.02 3.82
C SER A 36 -1.12 -9.39 4.44
N LYS A 37 -0.36 -10.26 3.76
CA LYS A 37 0.00 -11.60 4.24
C LYS A 37 1.17 -11.58 5.21
N ASN A 38 1.99 -10.53 5.19
CA ASN A 38 3.10 -10.34 6.12
C ASN A 38 3.10 -8.91 6.70
N PRO A 39 2.13 -8.55 7.58
CA PRO A 39 2.01 -7.20 8.12
C PRO A 39 3.24 -6.72 8.92
N ASN A 40 3.99 -7.67 9.48
CA ASN A 40 5.21 -7.42 10.26
C ASN A 40 6.46 -7.32 9.38
N GLY A 41 6.37 -7.71 8.11
CA GLY A 41 7.45 -7.60 7.14
C GLY A 41 7.81 -6.15 6.78
N PRO A 42 8.78 -5.98 5.86
CA PRO A 42 9.18 -4.68 5.37
C PRO A 42 8.00 -3.90 4.78
N LYS A 43 8.02 -2.57 5.00
CA LYS A 43 7.02 -1.64 4.46
C LYS A 43 7.73 -0.70 3.49
N LEU A 44 7.11 -0.48 2.34
CA LEU A 44 7.57 0.54 1.39
C LEU A 44 6.94 1.87 1.78
N PHE A 45 7.75 2.93 1.84
CA PHE A 45 7.30 4.29 2.08
C PHE A 45 7.59 5.12 0.85
N LEU A 46 6.56 5.78 0.32
CA LEU A 46 6.66 6.67 -0.82
C LEU A 46 6.19 8.06 -0.41
N SER A 47 6.77 9.10 -1.00
CA SER A 47 6.14 10.42 -0.93
C SER A 47 4.75 10.35 -1.58
N HIS A 48 3.88 11.29 -1.23
CA HIS A 48 2.56 11.40 -1.89
C HIS A 48 2.69 11.60 -3.42
N ASN A 49 3.75 12.27 -3.88
CA ASN A 49 4.00 12.48 -5.30
C ASN A 49 4.45 11.20 -6.00
N ASP A 50 5.36 10.45 -5.39
CA ASP A 50 5.83 9.17 -5.95
C ASP A 50 4.72 8.14 -5.97
N PHE A 51 3.88 8.10 -4.92
CA PHE A 51 2.72 7.21 -4.89
C PHE A 51 1.72 7.56 -6.00
N ARG A 52 1.45 8.86 -6.23
CA ARG A 52 0.62 9.31 -7.34
C ARG A 52 1.22 8.84 -8.67
N HIS A 53 2.50 9.09 -8.90
CA HIS A 53 3.18 8.72 -10.13
C HIS A 53 3.16 7.20 -10.36
N LEU A 54 3.47 6.42 -9.33
CA LEU A 54 3.38 4.95 -9.36
C LEU A 54 1.99 4.48 -9.78
N THR A 55 0.94 4.99 -9.13
CA THR A 55 -0.43 4.57 -9.47
C THR A 55 -0.87 5.00 -10.86
N GLN A 56 -0.33 6.10 -11.40
CA GLN A 56 -0.58 6.51 -12.78
C GLN A 56 0.10 5.57 -13.76
N ILE A 57 1.37 5.20 -13.52
CA ILE A 57 2.09 4.21 -14.34
C ILE A 57 1.31 2.90 -14.34
N LEU A 58 0.96 2.37 -13.17
CA LEU A 58 0.28 1.07 -13.04
C LEU A 58 -1.09 1.01 -13.73
N LYS A 59 -1.81 2.13 -13.85
CA LYS A 59 -3.11 2.20 -14.53
C LYS A 59 -2.99 2.24 -16.06
N ASN A 60 -1.82 2.59 -16.57
CA ASN A 60 -1.54 2.75 -17.99
C ASN A 60 -0.66 1.61 -18.54
N LEU A 61 -0.40 0.58 -17.72
CA LEU A 61 0.12 -0.72 -18.15
C LEU A 61 -1.03 -1.57 -18.72
#